data_AF-A0A9W8JCA2-F1
#
_entry.id   AF-A0A9W8JCA2-F1
#
_cell.length_a   1.000
_cell.length_b   1.000
_cell.length_c   1.000
_cell.angle_alpha   90.00
_cell.angle_beta   90.00
_cell.angle_gamma   90.00
#
_symmetry.space_group_name_H-M   'P 1'
#
loop_
_entity.id
_entity.type
_entity.pdbx_description
1 polymer ?
#
loop_
_entity_poly.entity_id
_entity_poly.type
_entity_poly.pdbx_seq_one_letter_code
_entity_poly.pdbx_strand_id
1 'polypeptide(L)'
;MAVYWYILILIVILRAVLRLEFKGARFPCVTLMPASHLERASARLETRGRKWWIIGILTGVFTFTFIDTLRDLPLISRLGPTPDPLGADLVIPNAIGSYLLSPLYLCGTIFQAVLNYRSKTFAGQHKLAAWMLLAVRVIDFAAYIPWLAWRAGEIRSPYSFGDSVTLGLAVVLVVQGVLYKKVPQDIEDEDTN
;
A
#
# COMPACT_ATOMS: atom_id res chain seq x y z
N MET A 1 -0.95 4.76 -23.72
CA MET A 1 -0.52 5.88 -22.86
C MET A 1 -0.52 5.53 -21.37
N ALA A 2 -1.56 4.89 -20.80
CA ALA A 2 -1.61 4.59 -19.35
C ALA A 2 -0.56 3.58 -18.83
N VAL A 3 -0.13 2.62 -19.66
CA VAL A 3 0.81 1.54 -19.26
C VAL A 3 2.18 2.08 -18.85
N TYR A 4 2.68 3.13 -19.50
CA TYR A 4 3.97 3.75 -19.17
C TYR A 4 3.99 4.32 -17.75
N TRP A 5 2.85 4.82 -17.26
CA TRP A 5 2.75 5.40 -15.94
C TRP A 5 2.87 4.36 -14.83
N TYR A 6 2.27 3.18 -15.02
CA TYR A 6 2.39 2.07 -14.09
C TYR A 6 3.82 1.52 -14.02
N ILE A 7 4.50 1.41 -15.18
CA ILE A 7 5.90 0.97 -15.24
C ILE A 7 6.82 2.00 -14.59
N LEU A 8 6.59 3.30 -14.83
CA LEU A 8 7.43 4.35 -14.28
C LEU A 8 7.29 4.46 -12.75
N ILE A 9 6.07 4.29 -12.21
CA ILE A 9 5.84 4.19 -10.76
C ILE A 9 6.61 3.00 -10.17
N LEU A 10 6.55 1.82 -10.82
CA LEU A 10 7.31 0.65 -10.38
C LEU A 10 8.81 0.90 -10.42
N ILE A 11 9.34 1.53 -11.47
CA ILE A 11 10.77 1.87 -11.59
C ILE A 11 11.18 2.85 -10.48
N VAL A 12 10.36 3.86 -10.17
CA VAL A 12 10.65 4.83 -9.10
C VAL A 12 10.61 4.16 -7.72
N ILE A 13 9.62 3.32 -7.46
CA ILE A 13 9.53 2.54 -6.22
C ILE A 13 10.71 1.60 -6.10
N LEU A 14 11.05 0.87 -7.17
CA LEU A 14 12.18 -0.05 -7.19
C LEU A 14 13.49 0.71 -6.99
N ARG A 15 13.63 1.89 -7.60
CA ARG A 15 14.77 2.79 -7.42
C ARG A 15 14.89 3.25 -5.96
N ALA A 16 13.78 3.64 -5.33
CA ALA A 16 13.75 4.09 -3.95
C ALA A 16 14.05 2.95 -2.96
N VAL A 17 13.49 1.76 -3.21
CA VAL A 17 13.65 0.57 -2.36
C VAL A 17 15.05 -0.05 -2.51
N LEU A 18 15.57 -0.16 -3.73
CA LEU A 18 16.88 -0.75 -4.03
C LEU A 18 18.03 0.27 -4.01
N ARG A 19 17.75 1.57 -3.86
CA ARG A 19 18.73 2.67 -3.86
C ARG A 19 19.60 2.68 -5.11
N LEU A 20 18.93 2.63 -6.25
CA LEU A 20 19.58 2.64 -7.54
C LEU A 20 19.82 4.08 -7.98
N GLU A 21 21.08 4.46 -8.14
CA GLU A 21 21.42 5.65 -8.88
C GLU A 21 21.85 5.27 -10.29
N PHE A 22 21.25 5.95 -11.27
CA PHE A 22 21.70 5.90 -12.65
C PHE A 22 22.81 6.93 -12.81
N LYS A 23 24.06 6.48 -12.92
CA LYS A 23 25.16 7.35 -13.32
C LYS A 23 25.33 7.31 -14.83
N GLY A 24 25.12 8.47 -15.47
CA GLY A 24 25.49 8.73 -16.87
C GLY A 24 24.34 8.69 -17.88
N ALA A 25 24.25 9.72 -18.72
CA ALA A 25 23.21 9.87 -19.75
C ALA A 25 23.38 8.94 -20.96
N ARG A 26 24.49 8.20 -21.07
CA ARG A 26 24.84 7.40 -22.27
C ARG A 26 24.88 5.88 -22.03
N PHE A 27 25.09 5.44 -20.79
CA PHE A 27 24.98 4.04 -20.36
C PHE A 27 24.46 4.00 -18.91
N PRO A 28 23.26 3.47 -18.65
CA PRO A 28 22.72 3.39 -17.30
C PRO A 28 23.47 2.32 -16.50
N CYS A 29 24.62 2.67 -15.93
CA CYS A 29 25.25 1.86 -14.89
C CYS A 29 24.46 2.04 -13.60
N VAL A 30 23.85 0.95 -13.14
CA VAL A 30 23.09 0.87 -11.91
C VAL A 30 24.07 0.71 -10.75
N THR A 31 24.34 1.78 -10.00
CA THR A 31 25.20 1.73 -8.81
C THR A 31 24.36 1.76 -7.54
N LEU A 32 24.65 0.84 -6.62
CA LEU A 32 23.99 0.72 -5.32
C LEU A 32 24.65 1.70 -4.33
N MET A 33 23.89 2.62 -3.74
CA MET A 33 24.45 3.58 -2.78
C MET A 33 24.95 2.88 -1.50
N PRO A 34 26.13 3.26 -0.98
CA PRO A 34 26.64 2.73 0.28
C PRO A 34 25.76 3.19 1.45
N ALA A 35 25.38 2.25 2.32
CA ALA A 35 24.51 2.54 3.46
C ALA A 35 25.17 3.48 4.48
N SER A 36 24.41 4.47 4.94
CA SER A 36 24.75 5.43 6.00
C SER A 36 24.92 4.73 7.35
N HIS A 37 25.58 5.39 8.31
CA HIS A 37 25.84 4.85 9.64
C HIS A 37 24.55 4.52 10.42
N LEU A 38 23.50 5.34 10.25
CA LEU A 38 22.17 5.11 10.82
C LEU A 38 21.47 3.90 10.18
N GLU A 39 21.74 3.67 8.90
CA GLU A 39 21.15 2.57 8.13
C GLU A 39 21.86 1.23 8.39
N ARG A 40 23.14 1.25 8.76
CA ARG A 40 23.82 0.06 9.30
C ARG A 40 23.29 -0.33 10.67
N ALA A 41 22.88 0.64 11.48
CA ALA A 41 22.23 0.37 12.76
C ALA A 41 20.82 -0.24 12.56
N SER A 42 20.03 0.25 11.59
CA SER A 42 18.74 -0.35 11.24
C SER A 42 18.90 -1.73 10.58
N ALA A 43 19.89 -1.92 9.71
CA ALA A 43 20.20 -3.22 9.09
C ALA A 43 20.63 -4.27 10.12
N ARG A 44 21.31 -3.88 11.20
CA ARG A 44 21.66 -4.76 12.32
C ARG A 44 20.44 -5.16 13.16
N LEU A 45 19.46 -4.26 13.32
CA LEU A 45 18.15 -4.59 13.91
C LEU A 45 17.29 -5.47 12.99
N GLU A 46 17.53 -5.43 11.68
CA GLU A 46 16.75 -6.14 10.65
C GLU A 46 17.18 -7.58 10.36
N THR A 47 18.43 -7.95 10.64
CA THR A 47 19.05 -9.16 10.05
C THR A 47 18.73 -10.47 10.76
N ARG A 48 18.20 -10.47 11.99
CA ARG A 48 17.89 -11.72 12.73
C ARG A 48 16.41 -12.12 12.58
N GLY A 49 16.13 -13.08 11.69
CA GLY A 49 14.82 -13.76 11.58
C GLY A 49 13.71 -13.05 10.80
N ARG A 50 13.92 -11.80 10.36
CA ARG A 50 12.89 -10.99 9.67
C ARG A 50 12.64 -11.42 8.21
N LYS A 51 13.62 -12.03 7.53
CA LYS A 51 13.49 -12.44 6.12
C LYS A 51 12.32 -13.40 5.89
N TRP A 52 12.16 -14.41 6.74
CA TRP A 52 11.05 -15.36 6.64
C TRP A 52 9.69 -14.71 6.91
N TRP A 53 9.63 -13.72 7.80
CA TRP A 53 8.41 -12.95 8.04
C TRP A 53 8.05 -12.06 6.84
N ILE A 54 9.05 -11.46 6.20
CA ILE A 54 8.86 -10.65 4.98
C ILE A 54 8.36 -11.52 3.84
N ILE A 55 9.01 -12.66 3.61
CA ILE A 55 8.59 -13.65 2.61
C ILE A 55 7.18 -14.14 2.92
N GLY A 56 6.86 -14.43 4.19
CA GLY A 56 5.54 -14.86 4.62
C GLY A 56 4.43 -13.83 4.34
N ILE A 57 4.66 -12.54 4.66
CA ILE A 57 3.70 -11.48 4.30
C ILE A 57 3.57 -11.40 2.78
N LEU A 58 4.69 -11.36 2.05
CA LEU A 58 4.67 -11.19 0.60
C LEU A 58 3.87 -12.32 -0.05
N THR A 59 4.21 -13.57 0.27
CA THR A 59 3.50 -14.74 -0.23
C THR A 59 2.04 -14.71 0.19
N GLY A 60 1.73 -14.44 1.47
CA GLY A 60 0.35 -14.41 1.96
C GLY A 60 -0.52 -13.36 1.28
N VAL A 61 0.00 -12.14 1.10
CA VAL A 61 -0.70 -11.05 0.41
C VAL A 61 -0.88 -11.36 -1.06
N PHE A 62 0.16 -11.84 -1.74
CA PHE A 62 0.06 -12.22 -3.14
C PHE A 62 -0.93 -13.37 -3.32
N THR A 63 -0.86 -14.43 -2.52
CA THR A 63 -1.83 -15.53 -2.52
C THR A 63 -3.24 -15.02 -2.27
N PHE A 64 -3.44 -14.13 -1.30
CA PHE A 64 -4.75 -13.51 -1.04
C PHE A 64 -5.29 -12.74 -2.26
N THR A 65 -4.43 -11.97 -2.96
CA THR A 65 -4.85 -11.20 -4.13
C THR A 65 -4.99 -12.00 -5.42
N PHE A 66 -4.33 -13.15 -5.52
CA PHE A 66 -4.42 -14.06 -6.68
C PHE A 66 -5.59 -15.05 -6.55
N ILE A 67 -6.08 -15.30 -5.33
CA ILE A 67 -7.29 -16.08 -5.11
C ILE A 67 -8.47 -15.11 -5.16
N ASP A 68 -8.96 -14.82 -6.38
CA ASP A 68 -10.07 -13.90 -6.62
C ASP A 68 -11.31 -14.25 -5.79
N THR A 69 -11.55 -15.54 -5.57
CA THR A 69 -12.67 -16.02 -4.73
C THR A 69 -12.61 -15.57 -3.27
N LEU A 70 -11.42 -15.33 -2.71
CA LEU A 70 -11.25 -14.84 -1.34
C LEU A 70 -11.27 -13.32 -1.30
N ARG A 71 -10.62 -12.66 -2.27
CA ARG A 71 -10.56 -11.21 -2.36
C ARG A 71 -11.94 -10.62 -2.63
N ASP A 72 -12.60 -11.12 -3.67
CA ASP A 72 -13.87 -10.62 -4.19
C ASP A 72 -15.09 -11.27 -3.52
N LEU A 73 -14.87 -12.00 -2.41
CA LEU A 73 -15.94 -12.56 -1.60
C LEU A 73 -16.86 -11.41 -1.14
N PRO A 74 -18.12 -11.37 -1.60
CA PRO A 74 -19.01 -10.25 -1.28
C PRO A 74 -19.51 -10.39 0.15
N LEU A 75 -19.09 -9.46 1.02
CA LEU A 75 -19.64 -9.30 2.36
C LEU A 75 -20.98 -8.56 2.31
N ILE A 76 -21.12 -7.62 1.37
CA ILE A 76 -22.39 -6.95 1.07
C ILE A 76 -22.66 -7.14 -0.42
N SER A 77 -23.82 -7.71 -0.73
CA SER A 77 -24.24 -7.98 -2.10
C SER A 77 -24.39 -6.69 -2.91
N ARG A 78 -24.13 -6.82 -4.22
CA ARG A 78 -24.39 -5.79 -5.23
C ARG A 78 -25.88 -5.40 -5.20
N LEU A 79 -26.14 -4.13 -5.45
CA LEU A 79 -27.45 -3.63 -5.84
C LEU A 79 -27.40 -3.23 -7.32
N GLY A 80 -28.38 -3.63 -8.13
CA GLY A 80 -28.47 -3.28 -9.55
C GLY A 80 -27.96 -4.37 -10.53
N PRO A 81 -28.10 -4.12 -11.84
CA PRO A 81 -27.78 -5.09 -12.89
C PRO A 81 -26.29 -5.44 -12.93
N THR A 82 -25.99 -6.63 -13.46
CA THR A 82 -24.61 -7.06 -13.72
C THR A 82 -23.98 -6.10 -14.72
N PRO A 83 -22.81 -5.50 -14.44
CA PRO A 83 -22.16 -4.59 -15.37
C PRO A 83 -21.74 -5.36 -16.61
N ASP A 84 -21.78 -4.66 -17.74
CA ASP A 84 -21.28 -5.19 -19.01
C ASP A 84 -19.82 -5.59 -18.89
N PRO A 85 -19.38 -6.61 -19.65
CA PRO A 85 -17.98 -7.03 -19.65
C PRO A 85 -17.09 -5.83 -19.98
N LEU A 86 -16.01 -5.67 -19.20
CA LEU A 86 -15.02 -4.63 -19.41
C LEU A 86 -14.53 -4.66 -20.86
N GLY A 87 -14.52 -3.49 -21.52
CA GLY A 87 -13.94 -3.36 -22.85
C GLY A 87 -12.49 -3.85 -22.86
N ALA A 88 -12.06 -4.51 -23.94
CA ALA A 88 -10.75 -5.14 -24.07
C ALA A 88 -9.58 -4.21 -23.68
N ASP A 89 -9.71 -2.92 -23.96
CA ASP A 89 -8.72 -1.88 -23.66
C ASP A 89 -8.53 -1.62 -22.15
N LEU A 90 -9.52 -1.95 -21.32
CA LEU A 90 -9.50 -1.76 -19.87
C LEU A 90 -9.08 -3.03 -19.12
N VAL A 91 -9.08 -4.19 -19.77
CA VAL A 91 -8.74 -5.48 -19.15
C VAL A 91 -7.30 -5.48 -18.64
N ILE A 92 -6.34 -5.08 -19.49
CA ILE A 92 -4.91 -5.06 -19.16
C ILE A 92 -4.59 -4.08 -18.01
N PRO A 93 -4.99 -2.78 -18.06
CA PRO A 93 -4.69 -1.87 -16.96
C PRO A 93 -5.40 -2.26 -15.66
N ASN A 94 -6.62 -2.81 -15.74
CA ASN A 94 -7.32 -3.30 -14.54
C ASN A 94 -6.61 -4.52 -13.94
N ALA A 95 -6.13 -5.44 -14.77
CA ALA A 95 -5.34 -6.59 -14.32
C ALA A 95 -4.03 -6.14 -13.65
N ILE A 96 -3.30 -5.18 -14.23
CA ILE A 96 -2.07 -4.63 -13.62
C ILE A 96 -2.39 -3.99 -12.26
N GLY A 97 -3.46 -3.18 -12.19
CA GLY A 97 -3.90 -2.56 -10.94
C GLY A 97 -4.27 -3.58 -9.86
N SER A 98 -5.02 -4.61 -10.26
CA SER A 98 -5.56 -5.61 -9.35
C SER A 98 -4.54 -6.64 -8.89
N TYR A 99 -3.64 -7.11 -9.76
CA TYR A 99 -2.72 -8.21 -9.46
C TYR A 99 -1.29 -7.78 -9.13
N LEU A 100 -0.92 -6.52 -9.39
CA LEU A 100 0.44 -6.02 -9.12
C LEU A 100 0.42 -4.85 -8.14
N LEU A 101 -0.30 -3.78 -8.45
CA LEU A 101 -0.26 -2.56 -7.63
C LEU A 101 -0.96 -2.76 -6.28
N SER A 102 -2.16 -3.32 -6.28
CA SER A 102 -2.93 -3.57 -5.05
C SER A 102 -2.19 -4.45 -4.04
N PRO A 103 -1.63 -5.62 -4.41
CA PRO A 103 -0.86 -6.44 -3.47
C PRO A 103 0.42 -5.76 -3.00
N LEU A 104 1.14 -5.03 -3.86
CA LEU A 104 2.34 -4.31 -3.46
C LEU A 104 2.02 -3.18 -2.47
N TYR A 105 0.95 -2.44 -2.71
CA TYR A 105 0.45 -1.41 -1.80
C TYR A 105 0.05 -2.01 -0.44
N LEU A 106 -0.67 -3.13 -0.46
CA LEU A 106 -1.10 -3.82 0.75
C LEU A 106 0.09 -4.39 1.53
N CYS A 107 1.07 -5.00 0.84
CA CYS A 107 2.35 -5.42 1.43
C CYS A 107 3.06 -4.24 2.11
N GLY A 108 3.26 -3.13 1.39
CA GLY A 108 3.93 -1.94 1.91
C GLY A 108 3.24 -1.40 3.16
N THR A 109 1.91 -1.37 3.16
CA THR A 109 1.11 -0.89 4.28
C THR A 109 1.21 -1.83 5.50
N ILE A 110 1.19 -3.16 5.29
CA ILE A 110 1.42 -4.14 6.36
C ILE A 110 2.84 -4.02 6.92
N PHE A 111 3.85 -3.91 6.06
CA PHE A 111 5.23 -3.72 6.53
C PHE A 111 5.36 -2.46 7.37
N GLN A 112 4.71 -1.37 6.97
CA GLN A 112 4.68 -0.13 7.74
C GLN A 112 4.02 -0.33 9.11
N ALA A 113 2.86 -1.00 9.15
CA ALA A 113 2.16 -1.29 10.40
C ALA A 113 2.98 -2.19 11.34
N VAL A 114 3.66 -3.20 10.81
CA VAL A 114 4.54 -4.10 11.58
C VAL A 114 5.77 -3.35 12.09
N LEU A 115 6.37 -2.49 11.25
CA LEU A 115 7.51 -1.67 11.63
C LEU A 115 7.14 -0.76 12.80
N ASN A 116 6.04 -0.01 12.67
CA ASN A 116 5.52 0.86 13.73
C ASN A 116 5.24 0.08 15.03
N TYR A 117 4.65 -1.12 14.93
CA TYR A 117 4.39 -1.97 16.09
C TYR A 117 5.68 -2.39 16.81
N ARG A 118 6.74 -2.70 16.07
CA ARG A 118 8.03 -3.15 16.60
C ARG A 118 8.88 -2.00 17.14
N SER A 119 8.95 -0.89 16.42
CA SER A 119 9.72 0.29 16.83
C SER A 119 9.03 1.06 17.96
N LYS A 120 7.73 0.83 18.19
CA LYS A 120 6.88 1.61 19.12
C LYS A 120 6.91 3.10 18.78
N THR A 121 7.17 3.41 17.53
CA THR A 121 7.19 4.76 16.98
C THR A 121 6.34 4.79 15.72
N PHE A 122 5.68 5.91 15.47
CA PHE A 122 4.97 6.12 14.22
C PHE A 122 5.93 6.83 13.25
N ALA A 123 6.58 6.02 12.41
CA ALA A 123 7.53 6.47 11.39
C ALA A 123 6.93 6.24 9.99
N GLY A 124 7.53 6.84 8.95
CA GLY A 124 7.26 6.56 7.53
C GLY A 124 5.98 7.13 6.92
N GLN A 125 5.02 7.61 7.71
CA GLN A 125 3.88 8.40 7.23
C GLN A 125 3.55 9.54 8.19
N HIS A 126 3.02 10.64 7.66
CA HIS A 126 2.42 11.68 8.49
C HIS A 126 1.15 11.14 9.15
N LYS A 127 0.95 11.46 10.44
CA LYS A 127 -0.28 11.08 11.17
C LYS A 127 -1.55 11.52 10.44
N LEU A 128 -1.51 12.70 9.81
CA LEU A 128 -2.61 13.24 9.00
C LEU A 128 -2.94 12.33 7.81
N ALA A 129 -1.95 11.72 7.16
CA ALA A 129 -2.17 10.83 6.03
C ALA A 129 -2.93 9.56 6.45
N ALA A 130 -2.64 9.00 7.63
CA ALA A 130 -3.39 7.86 8.17
C ALA A 130 -4.86 8.24 8.46
N TRP A 131 -5.10 9.42 9.01
CA TRP A 131 -6.47 9.93 9.23
C TRP A 131 -7.22 10.17 7.92
N MET A 132 -6.56 10.74 6.92
CA MET A 132 -7.15 10.93 5.59
C MET A 132 -7.48 9.58 4.94
N LEU A 133 -6.59 8.60 5.03
CA LEU A 133 -6.83 7.25 4.51
C LEU A 133 -8.05 6.62 5.20
N LEU A 134 -8.15 6.72 6.53
CA LEU A 134 -9.32 6.23 7.26
C LEU A 134 -10.60 6.96 6.83
N ALA A 135 -10.57 8.29 6.68
CA ALA A 135 -11.72 9.07 6.26
C ALA A 135 -12.22 8.64 4.88
N VAL A 136 -11.33 8.43 3.91
CA VAL A 136 -11.69 7.92 2.58
C VAL A 136 -12.36 6.55 2.70
N ARG A 137 -11.79 5.63 3.49
CA ARG A 137 -12.37 4.28 3.65
C ARG A 137 -13.71 4.29 4.38
N VAL A 138 -13.93 5.22 5.32
CA VAL A 138 -15.21 5.39 6.00
C VAL A 138 -16.25 5.98 5.05
N ILE A 139 -15.87 6.92 4.20
CA ILE A 139 -16.76 7.48 3.16
C ILE A 139 -17.16 6.37 2.17
N ASP A 140 -16.20 5.57 1.70
CA ASP A 140 -16.48 4.42 0.84
C ASP A 140 -17.44 3.43 1.51
N PHE A 141 -17.21 3.15 2.80
CA PHE A 141 -18.09 2.27 3.58
C PHE A 141 -19.49 2.88 3.82
N ALA A 142 -19.59 4.20 3.95
CA ALA A 142 -20.86 4.89 4.17
C ALA A 142 -21.85 4.72 3.01
N ALA A 143 -21.36 4.50 1.78
CA ALA A 143 -22.18 4.14 0.62
C ALA A 143 -22.93 2.80 0.81
N TYR A 144 -22.55 1.99 1.79
CA TYR A 144 -23.19 0.73 2.13
C TYR A 144 -24.28 0.84 3.20
N ILE A 145 -24.35 1.97 3.92
CA ILE A 145 -25.31 2.21 4.99
C ILE A 145 -26.66 2.60 4.38
N PRO A 146 -27.74 1.82 4.57
CA PRO A 146 -29.03 2.05 3.89
C PRO A 146 -29.60 3.47 4.06
N TRP A 147 -29.41 4.07 5.24
CA TRP A 147 -29.89 5.41 5.54
C TRP A 147 -29.17 6.52 4.75
N LEU A 148 -27.88 6.36 4.46
CA LEU A 148 -27.11 7.30 3.63
C LEU A 148 -27.20 6.95 2.13
N ALA A 149 -27.29 5.66 1.81
CA ALA A 149 -27.28 5.14 0.45
C ALA A 149 -28.55 5.45 -0.35
N TRP A 150 -29.65 5.85 0.30
CA TRP A 150 -30.92 6.21 -0.35
C TRP A 150 -30.76 7.26 -1.46
N ARG A 151 -29.72 8.10 -1.41
CA ARG A 151 -29.46 9.15 -2.39
C ARG A 151 -28.43 8.79 -3.48
N ALA A 152 -27.72 7.67 -3.36
CA ALA A 152 -26.56 7.36 -4.19
C ALA A 152 -26.88 6.63 -5.52
N GLY A 153 -28.17 6.39 -5.81
CA GLY A 153 -28.60 5.68 -7.02
C GLY A 153 -28.65 4.17 -6.82
N GLU A 154 -29.53 3.51 -7.57
CA GLU A 154 -29.93 2.09 -7.41
C GLU A 154 -28.81 1.08 -7.77
N ILE A 155 -27.62 1.55 -8.14
CA ILE A 155 -26.50 0.71 -8.62
C ILE A 155 -25.32 0.87 -7.67
N ARG A 156 -24.95 -0.22 -6.99
CA ARG A 156 -23.85 -0.25 -6.01
C ARG A 156 -22.99 -1.49 -6.19
N SER A 157 -21.67 -1.31 -6.33
CA SER A 157 -20.69 -2.40 -6.36
C SER A 157 -20.72 -3.22 -5.05
N PRO A 158 -20.45 -4.54 -5.09
CA PRO A 158 -20.40 -5.34 -3.88
C PRO A 158 -19.30 -4.83 -2.94
N TYR A 159 -19.52 -4.89 -1.63
CA TYR A 159 -18.46 -4.67 -0.65
C TYR A 159 -17.71 -5.98 -0.45
N SER A 160 -16.44 -6.02 -0.83
CA SER A 160 -15.65 -7.25 -0.82
C SER A 160 -14.93 -7.48 0.51
N PHE A 161 -14.49 -8.71 0.74
CA PHE A 161 -13.62 -9.02 1.87
C PHE A 161 -12.29 -8.26 1.78
N GLY A 162 -11.76 -8.05 0.56
CA GLY A 162 -10.60 -7.19 0.32
C GLY A 162 -10.79 -5.76 0.85
N ASP A 163 -11.97 -5.16 0.62
CA ASP A 163 -12.28 -3.81 1.11
C ASP A 163 -12.26 -3.75 2.64
N SER A 164 -12.77 -4.79 3.32
CA SER A 164 -12.73 -4.89 4.77
C SER A 164 -11.31 -5.01 5.32
N VAL A 165 -10.44 -5.78 4.66
CA VAL A 165 -9.03 -5.89 5.05
C VAL A 165 -8.34 -4.53 4.96
N THR A 166 -8.59 -3.77 3.89
CA THR A 166 -7.98 -2.43 3.73
C THR A 166 -8.51 -1.42 4.75
N LEU A 167 -9.82 -1.45 5.07
CA LEU A 167 -10.41 -0.63 6.12
C LEU A 167 -9.80 -0.96 7.49
N GLY A 168 -9.72 -2.25 7.84
CA GLY A 168 -9.10 -2.70 9.09
C GLY A 168 -7.65 -2.25 9.21
N LEU A 169 -6.88 -2.32 8.13
CA LEU A 169 -5.50 -1.86 8.11
C LEU A 169 -5.38 -0.34 8.31
N ALA A 170 -6.29 0.45 7.72
CA ALA A 170 -6.35 1.89 7.94
C ALA A 170 -6.64 2.23 9.41
N VAL A 171 -7.56 1.50 10.05
CA VAL A 171 -7.84 1.63 11.49
C VAL A 171 -6.59 1.32 12.31
N VAL A 172 -5.88 0.22 12.01
CA VAL A 172 -4.62 -0.13 12.70
C VAL A 172 -3.60 1.00 12.60
N LEU A 173 -3.42 1.61 11.42
CA LEU A 173 -2.48 2.71 11.26
C LEU A 173 -2.87 3.95 12.06
N VAL A 174 -4.15 4.30 12.11
CA VAL A 174 -4.63 5.43 12.93
C VAL A 174 -4.41 5.14 14.41
N VAL A 175 -4.76 3.94 14.88
CA VAL A 175 -4.55 3.52 16.27
C VAL A 175 -3.06 3.59 16.62
N GLN A 176 -2.17 3.10 15.75
CA GLN A 176 -0.73 3.22 15.94
C GLN A 176 -0.25 4.69 15.93
N GLY A 177 -0.83 5.53 15.07
CA GLY A 177 -0.54 6.97 15.02
C GLY A 177 -0.96 7.72 16.29
N VAL A 178 -2.00 7.26 16.97
CA VAL A 178 -2.45 7.79 18.27
C VAL A 178 -1.57 7.26 19.41
N LEU A 179 -1.32 5.95 19.45
CA LEU A 179 -0.62 5.30 20.55
C LEU A 179 0.89 5.53 20.55
N TYR A 180 1.53 5.64 19.39
CA TYR A 180 2.99 5.72 19.30
C TYR A 180 3.50 7.16 19.17
N LYS A 181 4.69 7.38 19.74
CA LYS A 181 5.39 8.67 19.63
C LYS A 181 5.74 8.93 18.18
N LYS A 182 5.53 10.18 17.74
CA LYS A 182 5.94 10.64 16.41
C LYS A 182 7.46 10.68 16.39
N VAL A 183 8.08 10.11 15.35
CA VAL A 183 9.50 10.37 15.09
C VAL A 183 9.62 11.78 14.52
N PRO A 184 10.48 12.66 15.07
CA PRO A 184 10.74 13.96 14.46
C PRO A 184 11.25 13.73 13.02
N GLN A 185 10.61 14.41 12.07
CA GLN A 185 10.96 14.33 10.64
C GLN A 185 11.86 15.50 10.23
N ASP A 186 12.27 16.35 11.18
CA ASP A 186 13.39 17.28 11.00
C ASP A 186 14.67 16.48 11.00
N ILE A 187 15.00 15.96 9.82
CA ILE A 187 16.38 15.88 9.41
C ILE A 187 16.53 17.13 8.54
N GLU A 188 16.74 18.28 9.19
CA GLU A 188 17.45 19.36 8.51
C GLU A 188 18.74 18.73 7.98
N ASP A 189 19.06 19.04 6.73
CA ASP A 189 20.27 18.65 6.02
C ASP A 189 21.53 19.19 6.76
N GLU A 190 21.82 18.66 7.95
CA GLU A 190 23.14 18.72 8.57
C GLU A 190 24.01 17.67 7.87
N ASP A 191 24.44 18.00 6.65
CA ASP A 191 25.80 17.74 6.20
C ASP A 191 26.09 18.52 4.90
N THR A 192 26.82 19.64 5.08
CA THR A 192 27.87 20.21 4.20
C THR A 192 27.45 20.94 2.90
N ASN A 193 27.75 22.22 2.64
CA ASN A 193 28.86 23.11 3.06
C ASN A 193 30.26 22.52 2.89
#